data_AF-A0A1C6UEU8-F1
#
_entry.id   AF-A0A1C6UEU8-F1
#
_cell.length_a   1.000
_cell.length_b   1.000
_cell.length_c   1.000
_cell.angle_alpha   90.00
_cell.angle_beta   90.00
_cell.angle_gamma   90.00
#
_symmetry.space_group_name_H-M   'P 1'
#
loop_
_entity.id
_entity.type
_entity.pdbx_description
1 polymer ?
#
loop_
_entity_poly.entity_id
_entity_poly.type
_entity_poly.pdbx_seq_one_letter_code
_entity_poly.pdbx_strand_id
1 'polypeptide(L)'
;MVAIPFRIPRPRLGRVLLPLLVLALVAVSIVRFGGYADARQGYTVPQDGQLESALGIRFTQAAVVGDGGLVELRYVVLDTQKASAFQNDTKHPPRLRNERSGKLAWRTALMKQGHELRPGQSYYLLYLNNDNAIKRGDKIEVTSGQRRLAHVPVR
;
A
#
# COMPACT_ATOMS: atom_id res chain seq x y z
N MET A 1 26.05 53.77 51.69
CA MET A 1 25.38 52.56 51.20
C MET A 1 25.33 52.64 49.68
N VAL A 2 26.04 51.76 48.97
CA VAL A 2 26.08 51.73 47.49
C VAL A 2 25.34 50.47 47.04
N ALA A 3 24.31 50.63 46.22
CA ALA A 3 23.53 49.53 45.65
C ALA A 3 24.09 49.14 44.28
N ILE A 4 24.48 47.87 44.11
CA ILE A 4 24.96 47.29 42.85
C ILE A 4 23.77 46.65 42.13
N PRO A 5 23.40 47.05 40.90
CA PRO A 5 22.33 46.39 40.17
C PRO A 5 22.84 45.12 39.47
N PHE A 6 22.30 43.96 39.86
CA PHE A 6 22.55 42.69 39.19
C PHE A 6 21.68 42.62 37.92
N ARG A 7 22.28 42.82 36.75
CA ARG A 7 21.59 42.71 35.45
C ARG A 7 21.66 41.25 34.99
N ILE A 8 20.58 40.49 35.15
CA ILE A 8 20.49 39.10 34.68
C ILE A 8 20.52 39.08 33.14
N PRO A 9 21.51 38.46 32.49
CA PRO A 9 21.52 38.31 31.04
C PRO A 9 20.46 37.29 30.63
N ARG A 10 19.42 37.73 29.90
CA ARG A 10 18.47 36.81 29.26
C ARG A 10 19.23 35.94 28.25
N PRO A 11 19.16 34.59 28.34
CA PRO A 11 20.00 33.75 27.51
C PRO A 11 19.52 33.80 26.06
N ARG A 12 20.38 34.28 25.16
CA ARG A 12 20.24 34.12 23.69
C ARG A 12 20.13 32.64 23.27
N LEU A 13 20.46 31.73 24.20
CA LEU A 13 20.37 30.27 24.07
C LEU A 13 18.99 29.77 23.64
N GLY A 14 17.91 30.39 24.15
CA GLY A 14 16.54 29.99 23.78
C GLY A 14 16.19 30.23 22.30
N ARG A 15 16.86 31.19 21.65
CA ARG A 15 16.64 31.51 20.22
C ARG A 15 17.31 30.52 19.27
N VAL A 16 18.33 29.78 19.73
CA VAL A 16 19.06 28.79 18.93
C VAL A 16 18.56 27.37 19.24
N LEU A 17 18.16 27.11 20.48
CA LEU A 17 17.60 25.81 20.88
C LEU A 17 16.27 25.51 20.20
N LEU A 18 15.37 26.49 20.10
CA LEU A 18 14.05 26.30 19.49
C LEU A 18 14.14 25.86 18.01
N PRO A 19 14.89 26.53 17.11
CA PRO A 19 14.99 26.07 15.72
C PRO A 19 15.68 24.71 15.60
N LEU A 20 16.66 24.39 16.45
CA LEU A 20 17.28 23.06 16.47
C LEU A 20 16.28 21.96 16.84
N LEU A 21 15.42 22.22 17.83
CA LEU A 21 14.40 21.27 18.27
C LEU A 21 13.34 21.06 17.19
N VAL A 22 12.92 22.13 16.51
CA VAL A 22 12.00 22.06 15.37
C VAL A 22 12.65 21.28 14.22
N LEU A 23 13.91 21.54 13.90
CA LEU A 23 14.62 20.85 12.83
C LEU A 23 14.79 19.35 13.12
N ALA A 24 15.08 19.00 14.38
CA ALA A 24 15.14 17.62 14.84
C ALA A 24 13.76 16.94 14.75
N LEU A 25 12.68 17.62 15.16
CA LEU A 25 11.32 17.10 15.05
C LEU A 25 10.92 16.85 13.59
N VAL A 26 11.22 17.80 12.70
CA VAL A 26 10.96 17.67 11.25
C VAL A 26 11.75 16.50 10.67
N ALA A 27 13.03 16.37 11.02
CA ALA A 27 13.84 15.24 10.56
C ALA A 27 13.28 13.90 11.03
N VAL A 28 12.87 13.78 12.30
CA VAL A 28 12.23 12.57 12.84
C VAL A 28 10.92 12.28 12.13
N SER A 29 10.09 13.30 11.89
CA SER A 29 8.82 13.14 11.18
C SER A 29 9.04 12.67 9.73
N ILE A 30 10.03 13.21 9.02
CA ILE A 30 10.38 12.76 7.67
C ILE A 30 10.82 11.30 7.69
N VAL A 31 11.64 10.89 8.66
CA VAL A 31 12.11 9.49 8.73
C VAL A 31 10.98 8.52 9.13
N ARG A 32 10.06 8.95 10.00
CA ARG A 32 8.99 8.10 10.53
C ARG A 32 7.78 8.01 9.60
N PHE A 33 7.43 9.11 8.93
CA PHE A 33 6.22 9.23 8.12
C PHE A 33 6.51 9.44 6.63
N GLY A 34 7.71 9.88 6.26
CA GLY A 34 8.15 9.97 4.88
C GLY A 34 8.48 8.59 4.32
N GLY A 35 7.46 7.80 4.05
CA GLY A 35 7.61 6.60 3.24
C GLY A 35 8.02 7.01 1.82
N TYR A 36 9.31 6.88 1.50
CA TYR A 36 9.79 7.04 0.13
C TYR A 36 9.02 6.08 -0.79
N ALA A 37 8.54 6.59 -1.92
CA ALA A 37 8.04 5.78 -3.03
C ALA A 37 9.24 5.04 -3.64
N ASP A 38 9.61 3.93 -3.01
CA ASP A 38 10.74 3.11 -3.40
C ASP A 38 10.36 2.37 -4.69
N ALA A 39 10.77 2.91 -5.84
CA ALA A 39 10.74 2.21 -7.12
C ALA A 39 11.86 1.15 -7.11
N ARG A 40 11.76 0.17 -6.21
CA ARG A 40 12.74 -0.91 -6.09
C ARG A 40 12.87 -1.63 -7.42
N GLN A 41 14.06 -1.54 -8.01
CA GLN A 41 14.47 -2.45 -9.07
C GLN A 41 14.34 -3.88 -8.54
N GLY A 42 13.55 -4.72 -9.21
CA GLY A 42 13.33 -6.13 -8.82
C GLY A 42 11.98 -6.48 -8.19
N TYR A 43 10.99 -5.57 -8.17
CA TYR A 43 9.61 -5.97 -7.83
C TYR A 43 9.02 -6.83 -8.95
N THR A 44 8.70 -8.10 -8.66
CA THR A 44 8.07 -9.01 -9.62
C THR A 44 6.97 -9.79 -8.93
N VAL A 45 5.76 -9.71 -9.48
CA VAL A 45 4.64 -10.55 -9.08
C VAL A 45 4.76 -11.89 -9.83
N PRO A 46 4.61 -13.04 -9.14
CA PRO A 46 4.58 -14.34 -9.79
C PRO A 46 3.53 -14.40 -10.90
N GLN A 47 3.85 -15.09 -12.00
CA GLN A 47 2.94 -15.31 -13.10
C GLN A 47 2.43 -16.75 -13.07
N ASP A 48 1.15 -16.93 -13.41
CA ASP A 48 0.51 -18.24 -13.56
C ASP A 48 -0.37 -18.19 -14.79
N GLY A 49 0.08 -18.81 -15.89
CA GLY A 49 -0.63 -18.77 -17.17
C GLY A 49 -2.02 -19.41 -17.13
N GLN A 50 -2.26 -20.40 -16.26
CA GLN A 50 -3.58 -21.00 -16.11
C GLN A 50 -4.55 -20.06 -15.40
N LEU A 51 -4.07 -19.39 -14.34
CA LEU A 51 -4.83 -18.36 -13.65
C LEU A 51 -5.10 -17.16 -14.56
N GLU A 52 -4.08 -16.67 -15.26
CA GLU A 52 -4.18 -15.55 -16.18
C GLU A 52 -5.16 -15.83 -17.33
N SER A 53 -5.07 -17.00 -17.95
CA SER A 53 -5.98 -17.42 -19.02
C SER A 53 -7.42 -17.58 -18.53
N ALA A 54 -7.62 -18.02 -17.29
CA ALA A 54 -8.95 -18.18 -16.72
C ALA A 54 -9.62 -16.85 -16.33
N LEU A 55 -8.85 -15.93 -15.75
CA LEU A 55 -9.36 -14.65 -15.26
C LEU A 55 -9.35 -13.55 -16.34
N GLY A 56 -8.57 -13.71 -17.41
CA GLY A 56 -8.39 -12.67 -18.43
C GLY A 56 -7.56 -11.49 -17.94
N ILE A 57 -6.81 -11.64 -16.84
CA ILE A 57 -6.00 -10.59 -16.23
C ILE A 57 -4.65 -11.13 -15.77
N ARG A 58 -3.66 -10.26 -15.64
CA ARG A 58 -2.40 -10.56 -14.94
C ARG A 58 -2.22 -9.60 -13.78
N PHE A 59 -2.05 -10.12 -12.57
CA PHE A 59 -1.69 -9.30 -11.42
C PHE A 59 -0.29 -8.72 -11.59
N THR A 60 -0.17 -7.42 -11.35
CA THR A 60 1.07 -6.67 -11.57
C THR A 60 1.60 -6.04 -10.29
N GLN A 61 0.75 -5.88 -9.27
CA GLN A 61 1.16 -5.30 -7.99
C GLN A 61 0.19 -5.61 -6.86
N ALA A 62 0.74 -5.79 -5.64
CA ALA A 62 0.05 -5.62 -4.37
C ALA A 62 0.78 -4.57 -3.53
N ALA A 63 0.07 -3.56 -3.01
CA ALA A 63 0.68 -2.51 -2.21
C ALA A 63 -0.21 -2.07 -1.03
N VAL A 64 0.42 -1.75 0.09
CA VAL A 64 -0.23 -1.12 1.24
C VAL A 64 -0.26 0.40 1.02
N VAL A 65 -1.47 0.96 1.00
CA VAL A 65 -1.74 2.37 0.70
C VAL A 65 -2.63 2.99 1.79
N GLY A 66 -2.85 4.31 1.74
CA GLY A 66 -3.72 5.02 2.69
C GLY A 66 -3.29 4.84 4.15
N ASP A 67 -2.02 5.11 4.45
CA ASP A 67 -1.40 4.98 5.78
C ASP A 67 -1.55 3.61 6.45
N GLY A 68 -1.67 2.55 5.64
CA GLY A 68 -1.83 1.19 6.14
C GLY A 68 -3.26 0.69 6.14
N GLY A 69 -4.25 1.57 5.95
CA GLY A 69 -5.66 1.23 6.02
C GLY A 69 -6.16 0.43 4.80
N LEU A 70 -5.44 0.45 3.68
CA LEU A 70 -5.88 -0.17 2.43
C LEU A 70 -4.78 -1.04 1.79
N VAL A 71 -5.21 -2.02 1.00
CA VAL A 71 -4.35 -2.78 0.09
C VAL A 71 -4.85 -2.60 -1.34
N GLU A 72 -4.01 -2.05 -2.21
CA GLU A 72 -4.25 -1.97 -3.66
C GLU A 72 -3.74 -3.24 -4.34
N LEU A 73 -4.60 -3.92 -5.09
CA LEU A 73 -4.24 -5.02 -5.98
C LEU A 73 -4.42 -4.56 -7.43
N ARG A 74 -3.31 -4.39 -8.16
CA ARG A 74 -3.29 -3.95 -9.55
C ARG A 74 -3.17 -5.13 -10.50
N TYR A 75 -3.81 -5.01 -11.65
CA TYR A 75 -3.72 -5.98 -12.73
C TYR A 75 -3.80 -5.30 -14.10
N VAL A 76 -3.31 -6.01 -15.11
CA VAL A 76 -3.48 -5.65 -16.52
C VAL A 76 -4.49 -6.59 -17.17
N VAL A 77 -5.32 -6.06 -18.08
CA VAL A 77 -6.30 -6.85 -18.84
C VAL A 77 -5.61 -7.58 -19.99
N LEU A 78 -5.85 -8.89 -20.09
CA LEU A 78 -5.40 -9.75 -21.18
C LEU A 78 -6.56 -10.11 -22.12
N ASP A 79 -7.74 -10.36 -21.55
CA ASP A 79 -8.99 -10.69 -22.26
C ASP A 79 -10.12 -9.89 -21.62
N THR A 80 -10.78 -9.05 -22.41
CA THR A 80 -11.77 -8.08 -21.90
C THR A 80 -13.04 -8.76 -21.39
N GLN A 81 -13.49 -9.83 -22.04
CA GLN A 81 -14.71 -10.54 -21.66
C GLN A 81 -14.51 -11.24 -20.31
N LYS A 82 -13.39 -11.95 -20.15
CA LYS A 82 -13.05 -12.62 -18.89
C LYS A 82 -12.72 -11.64 -17.77
N ALA A 83 -11.98 -10.56 -18.05
CA ALA A 83 -11.69 -9.53 -17.07
C ALA A 83 -12.99 -8.83 -16.60
N SER A 84 -13.96 -8.63 -17.50
CA SER A 84 -15.27 -8.09 -17.15
C SER A 84 -16.03 -9.06 -16.25
N ALA A 85 -16.02 -10.36 -16.56
CA ALA A 85 -16.62 -11.38 -15.69
C ALA A 85 -15.97 -11.41 -14.30
N PHE A 86 -14.63 -11.32 -14.23
CA PHE A 86 -13.88 -11.23 -12.98
C PHE A 86 -14.29 -10.00 -12.15
N GLN A 87 -14.37 -8.82 -12.75
CA GLN A 87 -14.82 -7.60 -12.07
C GLN A 87 -16.29 -7.66 -11.62
N ASN A 88 -17.12 -8.40 -12.36
CA ASN A 88 -18.54 -8.51 -12.10
C ASN A 88 -18.90 -9.64 -11.11
N ASP A 89 -17.95 -10.51 -10.75
CA ASP A 89 -18.18 -11.55 -9.74
C ASP A 89 -18.16 -10.98 -8.32
N THR A 90 -19.32 -10.51 -7.88
CA THR A 90 -19.55 -10.02 -6.52
C THR A 90 -19.73 -11.15 -5.51
N LYS A 91 -19.95 -12.39 -5.96
CA LYS A 91 -20.16 -13.55 -5.10
C LYS A 91 -18.85 -14.16 -4.64
N HIS A 92 -17.82 -14.12 -5.48
CA HIS A 92 -16.49 -14.67 -5.20
C HIS A 92 -15.39 -13.64 -5.42
N PRO A 93 -15.42 -12.50 -4.69
CA PRO A 93 -14.37 -11.51 -4.83
C PRO A 93 -13.02 -12.13 -4.46
N PRO A 94 -11.92 -11.71 -5.11
CA PRO A 94 -10.61 -12.25 -4.78
C PRO A 94 -10.27 -11.93 -3.33
N ARG A 95 -9.65 -12.86 -2.61
CA ARG A 95 -9.25 -12.67 -1.20
C ARG A 95 -7.75 -12.60 -1.09
N LEU A 96 -7.27 -11.73 -0.21
CA LEU A 96 -5.85 -11.55 0.10
C LEU A 96 -5.56 -12.18 1.46
N ARG A 97 -4.62 -13.12 1.49
CA ARG A 97 -4.18 -13.78 2.72
C ARG A 97 -2.71 -13.56 2.94
N ASN A 98 -2.33 -13.09 4.12
CA ASN A 98 -0.94 -13.03 4.55
C ASN A 98 -0.40 -14.46 4.73
N GLU A 99 0.65 -14.83 3.99
CA GLU A 99 1.18 -16.21 4.02
C GLU A 99 1.81 -16.58 5.37
N ARG A 100 2.36 -15.59 6.08
CA ARG A 100 3.01 -15.81 7.39
C ARG A 100 2.00 -15.82 8.54
N SER A 101 1.08 -14.87 8.57
CA SER A 101 0.17 -14.70 9.71
C SER A 101 -1.20 -15.36 9.50
N GLY A 102 -1.56 -15.73 8.27
CA GLY A 102 -2.88 -16.24 7.92
C GLY A 102 -3.99 -15.18 7.92
N LYS A 103 -3.70 -13.94 8.33
CA LYS A 103 -4.69 -12.85 8.38
C LYS A 103 -5.17 -12.46 6.99
N LEU A 104 -6.41 -11.98 6.92
CA LEU A 104 -7.08 -11.63 5.67
C LEU A 104 -7.30 -10.12 5.56
N ALA A 105 -7.06 -9.57 4.37
CA ALA A 105 -7.65 -8.31 3.96
C ALA A 105 -8.88 -8.61 3.10
N TRP A 106 -10.02 -8.03 3.46
CA TRP A 106 -11.32 -8.35 2.88
C TRP A 106 -12.17 -7.08 2.75
N ARG A 107 -13.34 -7.19 2.11
CA ARG A 107 -14.12 -6.06 1.56
C ARG A 107 -13.34 -5.35 0.45
N THR A 108 -13.67 -5.73 -0.77
CA THR A 108 -13.13 -5.08 -1.97
C THR A 108 -14.05 -3.96 -2.41
N ALA A 109 -13.49 -2.79 -2.67
CA ALA A 109 -14.13 -1.73 -3.43
C ALA A 109 -13.53 -1.79 -4.84
N LEU A 110 -14.37 -2.17 -5.80
CA LEU A 110 -14.05 -2.04 -7.21
C LEU A 110 -14.54 -0.66 -7.68
N MET A 111 -13.61 0.18 -8.15
CA MET A 111 -14.00 1.36 -8.92
C MET A 111 -14.47 0.91 -10.31
N LYS A 112 -15.75 0.58 -10.43
CA LYS A 112 -16.45 0.53 -11.72
C LYS A 112 -16.71 1.95 -12.20
N GLN A 113 -15.65 2.62 -12.62
CA GLN A 113 -15.84 3.73 -13.54
C GLN A 113 -16.43 3.12 -14.82
N GLY A 114 -17.38 3.76 -15.50
CA GLY A 114 -18.08 3.24 -16.68
C GLY A 114 -17.20 3.03 -17.92
N HIS A 115 -15.96 2.58 -17.72
CA HIS A 115 -14.94 2.30 -18.71
C HIS A 115 -15.12 0.87 -19.19
N GLU A 116 -15.28 0.70 -20.49
CA GLU A 116 -15.02 -0.59 -21.12
C GLU A 116 -13.57 -0.99 -20.83
N LEU A 117 -13.38 -2.26 -20.44
CA LEU A 117 -12.04 -2.79 -20.21
C LEU A 117 -11.29 -2.85 -21.52
N ARG A 118 -10.04 -2.37 -21.51
CA ARG A 118 -9.17 -2.36 -22.69
C ARG A 118 -7.98 -3.31 -22.50
N PRO A 119 -7.66 -4.17 -23.48
CA PRO A 119 -6.47 -5.01 -23.41
C PRO A 119 -5.21 -4.16 -23.17
N GLY A 120 -4.31 -4.66 -22.32
CA GLY A 120 -3.07 -3.97 -21.98
C GLY A 120 -3.21 -2.81 -21.00
N GLN A 121 -4.43 -2.38 -20.65
CA GLN A 121 -4.62 -1.33 -19.64
C GLN A 121 -4.59 -1.88 -18.22
N SER A 122 -4.13 -1.04 -17.30
CA SER A 122 -4.00 -1.35 -15.88
C SER A 122 -5.20 -0.84 -15.10
N TYR A 123 -5.71 -1.70 -14.21
CA TYR A 123 -6.83 -1.43 -13.30
C TYR A 123 -6.46 -1.91 -11.90
N TYR A 124 -7.25 -1.55 -10.89
CA TYR A 124 -6.98 -1.95 -9.52
C TYR A 124 -8.26 -2.28 -8.74
N LEU A 125 -8.08 -3.09 -7.70
CA LEU A 125 -9.03 -3.35 -6.64
C LEU A 125 -8.47 -2.74 -5.34
N LEU A 126 -9.33 -2.12 -4.54
CA LEU A 126 -8.95 -1.66 -3.21
C LEU A 126 -9.58 -2.55 -2.15
N TYR A 127 -8.77 -3.01 -1.21
CA TYR A 127 -9.19 -3.81 -0.07
C TYR A 127 -9.05 -3.01 1.21
N LEU A 128 -9.98 -3.17 2.14
CA LEU A 128 -9.75 -2.76 3.50
C LEU A 128 -8.68 -3.66 4.13
N ASN A 129 -7.66 -3.06 4.74
CA ASN A 129 -6.62 -3.80 5.44
C ASN A 129 -7.03 -4.07 6.89
N ASN A 130 -7.97 -4.98 7.08
CA ASN A 130 -8.54 -5.29 8.39
C ASN A 130 -7.46 -5.61 9.42
N ASP A 131 -7.51 -4.96 10.59
CA ASP A 131 -6.58 -5.18 11.71
C ASP A 131 -5.10 -5.10 11.33
N ASN A 132 -4.77 -4.30 10.30
CA ASN A 132 -3.43 -4.24 9.70
C ASN A 132 -2.88 -5.64 9.34
N ALA A 133 -3.73 -6.49 8.75
CA ALA A 133 -3.44 -7.87 8.38
C ALA A 133 -2.24 -8.02 7.44
N ILE A 134 -2.06 -7.07 6.53
CA ILE A 134 -1.02 -7.07 5.51
C ILE A 134 -0.12 -5.85 5.72
N LYS A 135 1.20 -6.07 5.71
CA LYS A 135 2.21 -5.00 5.84
C LYS A 135 3.15 -5.01 4.64
N ARG A 136 3.82 -3.87 4.42
CA ARG A 136 4.91 -3.77 3.43
C ARG A 136 5.99 -4.82 3.73
N GLY A 137 6.47 -5.50 2.69
CA GLY A 137 7.44 -6.59 2.80
C GLY A 137 6.84 -7.97 3.08
N ASP A 138 5.52 -8.06 3.34
CA ASP A 138 4.86 -9.36 3.44
C ASP A 138 4.74 -10.03 2.06
N LYS A 139 4.50 -11.35 2.10
CA LYS A 139 4.02 -12.12 0.96
C LYS A 139 2.57 -12.50 1.19
N ILE A 140 1.77 -12.40 0.14
CA ILE A 140 0.36 -12.73 0.18
C ILE A 140 0.01 -13.79 -0.87
N GLU A 141 -1.03 -14.55 -0.55
CA GLU A 141 -1.74 -15.39 -1.50
C GLU A 141 -2.99 -14.65 -1.96
N VAL A 142 -3.18 -14.56 -3.28
CA VAL A 142 -4.39 -14.03 -3.91
C VAL A 142 -5.24 -15.22 -4.35
N THR A 143 -6.46 -15.34 -3.83
CA THR A 143 -7.38 -16.43 -4.21
C THR A 143 -8.58 -15.89 -4.98
N SER A 144 -8.93 -16.51 -6.10
CA SER A 144 -10.10 -16.16 -6.91
C SER A 144 -10.82 -17.44 -7.31
N GLY A 145 -12.00 -17.69 -6.73
CA GLY A 145 -12.67 -18.99 -6.80
C GLY A 145 -11.77 -20.10 -6.22
N GLN A 146 -11.50 -21.13 -7.02
CA GLN A 146 -10.61 -22.25 -6.67
C GLN A 146 -9.13 -22.01 -7.03
N ARG A 147 -8.80 -20.88 -7.67
CA ARG A 147 -7.46 -20.58 -8.14
C ARG A 147 -6.69 -19.74 -7.11
N ARG A 148 -5.38 -19.92 -7.06
CA ARG A 148 -4.49 -19.22 -6.13
C ARG A 148 -3.24 -18.73 -6.83
N LEU A 149 -2.80 -17.52 -6.50
CA LEU A 149 -1.50 -16.99 -6.82
C LEU A 149 -0.73 -16.76 -5.52
N ALA A 150 0.27 -17.60 -5.25
CA ALA A 150 1.09 -17.52 -4.05
C ALA A 150 2.28 -16.56 -4.25
N HIS A 151 2.91 -16.20 -3.14
CA HIS A 151 4.17 -15.47 -3.04
C HIS A 151 4.16 -14.09 -3.67
N VAL A 152 2.99 -13.43 -3.73
CA VAL A 152 2.87 -12.06 -4.24
C VAL A 152 3.51 -11.11 -3.23
N PRO A 153 4.60 -10.39 -3.59
CA PRO A 153 5.24 -9.46 -2.67
C PRO A 153 4.39 -8.19 -2.49
N VAL A 154 4.33 -7.69 -1.26
CA VAL A 154 3.61 -6.47 -0.90
C VAL A 154 4.57 -5.31 -0.70
N ARG A 155 4.28 -4.16 -1.32
CA ARG A 155 5.09 -2.94 -1.20
C ARG A 155 4.38 -1.78 -0.49
#